data_AF-A0AAN3VVB4-F1
#
_entry.id   AF-A0AAN3VVB4-F1
#
_cell.length_a   1.000
_cell.length_b   1.000
_cell.length_c   1.000
_cell.angle_alpha   90.00
_cell.angle_beta   90.00
_cell.angle_gamma   90.00
#
_symmetry.space_group_name_H-M   'P 1'
#
loop_
_entity.id
_entity.type
_entity.pdbx_description
1 polymer ?
#
loop_
_entity_poly.entity_id
_entity_poly.type
_entity_poly.pdbx_seq_one_letter_code
_entity_poly.pdbx_strand_id
1 'polypeptide(L)'
;MKKFYSINLLLLLVFSSVLWIACGSNKNASTLSEIQKEHYREMARHTITSLHEKKSAEIRQSSTEELKKALTEEKCREIYSQLETNGSFETFLDYEISKIQENKQDFIVVAQRVKYSKNTLIYTISFDKDERLAGIFYR
;
A
#
# COMPACT_ATOMS: atom_id res chain seq x y z
N MET A 1 -72.04 18.47 13.91
CA MET A 1 -71.74 17.02 14.04
C MET A 1 -70.39 16.74 13.41
N LYS A 2 -69.50 16.06 14.16
CA LYS A 2 -68.23 15.43 13.73
C LYS A 2 -67.18 16.37 13.10
N LYS A 3 -66.22 16.86 13.88
CA LYS A 3 -64.96 16.21 14.33
C LYS A 3 -63.81 16.41 13.33
N PHE A 4 -62.75 17.04 13.84
CA PHE A 4 -61.34 16.60 13.78
C PHE A 4 -60.36 17.36 12.83
N TYR A 5 -59.55 18.19 13.50
CA TYR A 5 -58.10 18.45 13.37
C TYR A 5 -57.52 19.21 12.17
N SER A 6 -57.20 20.48 12.44
CA SER A 6 -55.93 21.11 12.08
C SER A 6 -54.73 20.21 12.37
N ILE A 7 -53.78 20.14 11.44
CA ILE A 7 -52.31 20.11 11.58
C ILE A 7 -51.80 20.02 10.12
N ASN A 8 -51.44 21.14 9.50
CA ASN A 8 -50.08 21.68 9.41
C ASN A 8 -49.05 20.72 8.79
N LEU A 9 -48.25 21.31 7.89
CA LEU A 9 -46.89 20.91 7.51
C LEU A 9 -46.72 20.06 6.23
N LEU A 10 -46.83 20.76 5.10
CA LEU A 10 -45.69 20.99 4.19
C LEU A 10 -44.73 19.78 4.03
N LEU A 11 -45.10 18.81 3.20
CA LEU A 11 -44.21 17.76 2.69
C LEU A 11 -43.42 18.30 1.49
N LEU A 12 -42.25 18.87 1.77
CA LEU A 12 -41.24 19.24 0.77
C LEU A 12 -39.86 18.85 1.31
N LEU A 13 -39.23 17.85 0.68
CA LEU A 13 -37.78 17.54 0.65
C LEU A 13 -37.62 16.20 -0.09
N VAL A 14 -37.35 16.20 -1.40
CA VAL A 14 -35.99 16.08 -1.96
C VAL A 14 -35.16 15.01 -1.26
N PHE A 15 -35.05 13.85 -1.89
CA PHE A 15 -33.80 13.08 -1.89
C PHE A 15 -33.69 12.35 -3.23
N SER A 16 -33.33 13.13 -4.25
CA SER A 16 -32.72 12.59 -5.45
C SER A 16 -31.42 11.90 -5.08
N SER A 17 -31.13 10.83 -5.81
CA SER A 17 -29.78 10.35 -6.11
C SER A 17 -28.88 10.08 -4.91
N VAL A 18 -28.96 8.88 -4.34
CA VAL A 18 -27.72 8.11 -4.16
C VAL A 18 -27.97 6.60 -4.09
N LEU A 19 -28.12 5.97 -5.26
CA LEU A 19 -27.68 4.59 -5.42
C LEU A 19 -26.16 4.61 -5.36
N TRP A 20 -25.59 4.54 -4.15
CA TRP A 20 -24.20 4.14 -4.00
C TRP A 20 -24.14 2.68 -4.45
N ILE A 21 -23.72 2.49 -5.70
CA ILE A 21 -23.02 1.28 -6.09
C ILE A 21 -21.81 1.25 -5.17
N ALA A 22 -21.89 0.44 -4.13
CA ALA A 22 -20.78 0.15 -3.26
C ALA A 22 -19.60 -0.29 -4.14
N CYS A 23 -18.59 0.58 -4.24
CA CYS A 23 -17.30 0.26 -4.82
C CYS A 23 -16.84 -1.09 -4.28
N GLY A 24 -16.50 -1.99 -5.21
CA GLY A 24 -16.11 -3.35 -4.91
C GLY A 24 -15.06 -3.39 -3.82
N SER A 25 -15.44 -3.95 -2.67
CA SER A 25 -14.49 -4.47 -1.70
C SER A 25 -13.65 -5.53 -2.43
N ASN A 26 -12.41 -5.19 -2.76
CA ASN A 26 -11.50 -6.11 -3.42
C ASN A 26 -11.16 -7.23 -2.42
N LYS A 27 -11.84 -8.37 -2.53
CA LYS A 27 -11.78 -9.51 -1.58
C LYS A 27 -10.44 -10.27 -1.58
N ASN A 28 -9.42 -9.79 -2.27
CA ASN A 28 -8.25 -10.59 -2.59
C ASN A 28 -7.18 -10.64 -1.48
N ALA A 29 -7.24 -9.76 -0.47
CA ALA A 29 -6.37 -9.85 0.72
C ALA A 29 -6.80 -10.96 1.71
N SER A 30 -8.05 -11.44 1.61
CA SER A 30 -8.65 -12.33 2.61
C SER A 30 -8.17 -13.80 2.56
N THR A 31 -7.31 -14.16 1.61
CA THR A 31 -6.89 -15.55 1.36
C THR A 31 -5.54 -15.91 1.98
N LEU A 32 -4.77 -14.95 2.50
CA LEU A 32 -3.47 -15.24 3.13
C LEU A 32 -3.65 -15.63 4.60
N SER A 33 -2.99 -16.71 5.00
CA SER A 33 -2.86 -17.07 6.42
C SER A 33 -2.03 -16.02 7.18
N GLU A 34 -2.18 -15.94 8.51
CA GLU A 34 -1.40 -15.01 9.34
C GLU A 34 0.11 -15.26 9.23
N ILE A 35 0.53 -16.52 9.07
CA ILE A 35 1.94 -16.87 8.85
C ILE A 35 2.46 -16.28 7.54
N GLN A 36 1.67 -16.36 6.46
CA GLN A 36 2.04 -15.76 5.17
C GLN A 36 2.07 -14.24 5.26
N LYS A 37 1.11 -13.62 5.97
CA LYS A 37 1.11 -12.17 6.17
C LYS A 37 2.36 -11.71 6.91
N GLU A 38 2.75 -12.39 7.98
CA GLU A 38 3.97 -12.04 8.72
C GLU A 38 5.22 -12.24 7.85
N HIS A 39 5.26 -13.32 7.06
CA HIS A 39 6.35 -13.57 6.13
C HIS A 39 6.55 -12.41 5.13
N TYR A 40 5.50 -11.99 4.42
CA TYR A 40 5.59 -10.89 3.46
C TYR A 40 5.85 -9.53 4.13
N ARG A 41 5.35 -9.32 5.35
CA ARG A 41 5.66 -8.14 6.15
C ARG A 41 7.15 -8.06 6.45
N GLU A 42 7.77 -9.16 6.89
CA GLU A 42 9.21 -9.18 7.18
C GLU A 42 10.06 -9.02 5.93
N MET A 43 9.65 -9.61 4.79
CA MET A 43 10.31 -9.34 3.49
C MET A 43 10.25 -7.85 3.09
N ALA A 44 9.09 -7.21 3.29
CA ALA A 44 8.91 -5.80 3.00
C ALA A 44 9.79 -4.93 3.90
N ARG A 45 9.84 -5.22 5.21
CA ARG A 45 10.70 -4.53 6.18
C ARG A 45 12.17 -4.70 5.86
N HIS A 46 12.59 -5.91 5.52
CA HIS A 46 13.95 -6.20 5.07
C HIS A 46 14.32 -5.35 3.85
N THR A 47 13.43 -5.28 2.85
CA THR A 47 13.62 -4.45 1.66
C THR A 47 13.78 -2.96 2.01
N ILE A 48 12.95 -2.43 2.93
CA ILE A 48 13.04 -1.03 3.38
C ILE A 48 14.34 -0.77 4.13
N THR A 49 14.74 -1.69 5.01
CA THR A 49 16.01 -1.61 5.74
C THR A 49 17.19 -1.60 4.78
N SER A 50 17.23 -2.51 3.80
CA SER A 50 18.28 -2.53 2.78
C SER A 50 18.30 -1.26 1.92
N LEU A 51 17.14 -0.63 1.69
CA LEU A 51 17.05 0.67 1.01
C LEU A 51 17.67 1.78 1.85
N HIS A 52 17.42 1.80 3.17
CA HIS A 52 18.00 2.77 4.09
C HIS A 52 19.51 2.57 4.26
N GLU A 53 19.97 1.32 4.34
CA GLU A 53 21.38 0.94 4.45
C GLU A 53 22.13 1.04 3.10
N LYS A 54 21.46 1.54 2.06
CA LYS A 54 22.01 1.74 0.71
C LYS A 54 22.59 0.46 0.08
N LYS A 55 22.02 -0.69 0.40
CA LYS A 55 22.42 -2.02 -0.10
C LYS A 55 21.82 -2.31 -1.48
N SER A 56 22.12 -1.46 -2.47
CA SER A 56 21.58 -1.57 -3.83
C SER A 56 21.84 -2.93 -4.50
N ALA A 57 23.01 -3.53 -4.27
CA ALA A 57 23.36 -4.83 -4.81
C ALA A 57 22.43 -5.95 -4.30
N GLU A 58 22.11 -5.92 -3.01
CA GLU A 58 21.22 -6.89 -2.37
C GLU A 58 19.79 -6.76 -2.91
N ILE A 59 19.26 -5.53 -2.93
CA ILE A 59 17.93 -5.23 -3.49
C ILE A 59 17.84 -5.69 -4.94
N ARG A 60 18.87 -5.39 -5.75
CA ARG A 60 18.92 -5.83 -7.15
C ARG A 60 18.96 -7.35 -7.23
N GLN A 61 19.73 -8.05 -6.39
CA GLN A 61 19.83 -9.50 -6.43
C GLN A 61 18.49 -10.19 -6.17
N SER A 62 17.68 -9.67 -5.24
CA SER A 62 16.35 -10.19 -4.90
C SER A 62 15.23 -9.70 -5.83
N SER A 63 15.54 -8.84 -6.80
CA SER A 63 14.56 -8.24 -7.71
C SER A 63 14.26 -9.12 -8.93
N THR A 64 13.08 -8.88 -9.52
CA THR A 64 12.75 -9.30 -10.89
C THR A 64 13.74 -8.70 -11.91
N GLU A 65 13.85 -9.31 -13.09
CA GLU A 65 14.76 -8.81 -14.13
C GLU A 65 14.37 -7.42 -14.64
N GLU A 66 13.08 -7.13 -14.66
CA GLU A 66 12.52 -5.83 -15.00
C GLU A 66 12.95 -4.78 -13.98
N LEU A 67 12.79 -5.06 -12.69
CA LEU A 67 13.17 -4.12 -11.63
C LEU A 67 14.70 -3.95 -11.55
N LYS A 68 15.49 -5.01 -11.78
CA LYS A 68 16.97 -4.91 -11.88
C LYS A 68 17.42 -3.91 -12.94
N LYS A 69 16.75 -3.90 -14.09
CA LYS A 69 17.03 -2.96 -15.19
C LYS A 69 16.62 -1.53 -14.83
N ALA A 70 15.52 -1.36 -14.10
CA ALA A 70 15.04 -0.05 -13.65
C ALA A 70 15.88 0.55 -12.51
N LEU A 71 16.40 -0.28 -11.60
CA LEU A 71 17.22 0.13 -10.46
C LEU A 71 18.69 0.35 -10.84
N THR A 72 18.96 1.23 -11.82
CA THR A 72 20.34 1.63 -12.15
C THR A 72 21.04 2.26 -10.95
N GLU A 73 22.38 2.32 -10.96
CA GLU A 73 23.13 2.99 -9.89
C GLU A 73 22.71 4.45 -9.71
N GLU A 74 22.48 5.15 -10.83
CA GLU A 74 21.98 6.52 -10.83
C GLU A 74 20.61 6.61 -10.14
N LYS A 75 19.68 5.72 -10.50
CA LYS A 75 18.36 5.70 -9.87
C LYS A 75 18.43 5.38 -8.38
N CYS A 76 19.31 4.47 -7.97
CA CYS A 76 19.54 4.18 -6.56
C CYS A 76 20.06 5.40 -5.80
N ARG A 77 21.04 6.13 -6.35
CA ARG A 77 21.55 7.38 -5.73
C ARG A 77 20.46 8.44 -5.61
N GLU A 78 19.63 8.61 -6.63
CA GLU A 78 18.49 9.53 -6.59
C GLU A 78 17.52 9.17 -5.46
N ILE A 79 17.14 7.89 -5.35
CA ILE A 79 16.27 7.39 -4.28
C ILE A 79 16.90 7.65 -2.91
N TYR A 80 18.19 7.34 -2.71
CA TYR A 80 18.86 7.56 -1.44
C TYR A 80 18.88 9.03 -1.02
N SER A 81 19.17 9.93 -1.96
CA SER A 81 19.14 11.38 -1.71
C SER A 81 17.73 11.85 -1.30
N GLN A 82 16.69 11.37 -1.98
CA GLN A 82 15.31 11.67 -1.61
C GLN A 82 14.97 11.13 -0.22
N LEU A 83 15.41 9.91 0.11
CA LEU A 83 15.10 9.30 1.41
C LEU A 83 15.78 9.99 2.59
N GLU A 84 17.00 10.52 2.41
CA GLU A 84 17.71 11.29 3.44
C GLU A 84 16.93 12.56 3.87
N THR A 85 16.09 13.11 2.99
CA THR A 85 15.30 14.31 3.32
C THR A 85 14.28 14.08 4.44
N ASN A 86 13.87 12.82 4.67
CA ASN A 86 12.89 12.42 5.68
C ASN A 86 13.46 12.37 7.11
N GLY A 87 14.78 12.47 7.25
CA GLY A 87 15.46 12.35 8.54
C GLY A 87 15.80 10.90 8.91
N SER A 88 16.12 10.68 10.19
CA SER A 88 16.45 9.36 10.72
C SER A 88 15.22 8.46 10.79
N PHE A 89 15.40 7.17 10.48
CA PHE A 89 14.40 6.14 10.75
C PHE A 89 14.10 6.08 12.25
N GLU A 90 12.82 5.96 12.63
CA GLU A 90 12.40 5.78 14.01
C GLU A 90 11.80 4.39 14.25
N THR A 91 10.73 4.05 13.53
CA THR A 91 10.06 2.75 13.72
C THR A 91 9.17 2.36 12.54
N PHE A 92 8.92 1.05 12.43
CA PHE A 92 7.84 0.51 11.60
C PHE A 92 6.51 0.63 12.34
N LEU A 93 5.50 1.17 11.65
CA LEU A 93 4.14 1.21 12.16
C LEU A 93 3.36 -0.02 11.64
N ASP A 94 2.05 0.11 11.54
CA ASP A 94 1.13 -0.81 10.87
C ASP A 94 1.40 -0.94 9.36
N TYR A 95 0.80 -1.98 8.81
CA TYR A 95 0.94 -2.38 7.42
C TYR A 95 -0.38 -2.97 6.93
N GLU A 96 -0.59 -2.89 5.61
CA GLU A 96 -1.67 -3.58 4.93
C GLU A 96 -1.07 -4.54 3.89
N ILE A 97 -1.72 -5.68 3.68
CA ILE A 97 -1.32 -6.65 2.66
C ILE A 97 -2.49 -6.90 1.73
N SER A 98 -2.20 -6.88 0.44
CA SER A 98 -3.16 -7.12 -0.64
C SER A 98 -2.59 -8.12 -1.62
N LYS A 99 -3.47 -8.91 -2.24
CA LYS A 99 -3.14 -9.64 -3.46
C LYS A 99 -3.73 -8.90 -4.64
N ILE A 100 -2.90 -8.56 -5.63
CA ILE A 100 -3.34 -7.93 -6.88
C ILE A 100 -3.02 -8.85 -8.04
N GLN A 101 -3.76 -8.70 -9.13
CA GLN A 101 -3.48 -9.38 -10.38
C GLN A 101 -3.22 -8.32 -11.46
N GLU A 102 -2.07 -8.40 -12.10
CA GLU A 102 -1.67 -7.50 -13.19
C GLU A 102 -1.11 -8.34 -14.33
N ASN A 103 -1.52 -8.10 -15.57
CA ASN A 103 -1.09 -8.87 -16.75
C ASN A 103 -1.21 -10.41 -16.58
N LYS A 104 -2.27 -10.86 -15.88
CA LYS A 104 -2.52 -12.27 -15.51
C LYS A 104 -1.50 -12.88 -14.54
N GLN A 105 -0.64 -12.07 -13.93
CA GLN A 105 0.28 -12.46 -12.89
C GLN A 105 -0.20 -11.96 -11.53
N ASP A 106 -0.14 -12.84 -10.54
CA ASP A 106 -0.47 -12.50 -9.16
C ASP A 106 0.74 -11.85 -8.47
N PHE A 107 0.48 -10.82 -7.69
CA PHE A 107 1.45 -10.16 -6.83
C PHE A 107 0.91 -10.04 -5.41
N ILE A 108 1.82 -10.20 -4.44
CA ILE A 108 1.56 -9.81 -3.06
C ILE A 108 2.11 -8.42 -2.85
N VAL A 109 1.28 -7.50 -2.38
CA VAL A 109 1.61 -6.09 -2.17
C VAL A 109 1.50 -5.77 -0.69
N VAL A 110 2.57 -5.24 -0.13
CA VAL A 110 2.64 -4.78 1.25
C VAL A 110 2.75 -3.25 1.27
N ALA A 111 1.77 -2.59 1.89
CA ALA A 111 1.83 -1.17 2.19
C ALA A 111 2.29 -0.99 3.65
N GLN A 112 3.59 -0.74 3.87
CA GLN A 112 4.20 -0.58 5.19
C GLN A 112 4.36 0.90 5.52
N ARG A 113 3.74 1.37 6.63
CA ARG A 113 3.97 2.72 7.14
C ARG A 113 5.25 2.78 7.96
N VAL A 114 6.09 3.78 7.73
CA VAL A 114 7.39 3.95 8.39
C VAL A 114 7.50 5.36 8.93
N LYS A 115 7.78 5.47 10.23
CA LYS A 115 7.98 6.73 10.91
C LYS A 115 9.44 7.17 10.79
N TYR A 116 9.64 8.39 10.31
CA TYR A 116 10.91 9.10 10.35
C TYR A 116 10.79 10.34 11.24
N SER A 117 11.92 10.92 11.60
CA SER A 117 11.94 12.10 12.48
C SER A 117 11.28 13.34 11.88
N LYS A 118 11.21 13.48 10.55
CA LYS A 118 10.53 14.63 9.92
C LYS A 118 9.14 14.33 9.38
N ASN A 119 8.85 13.08 9.01
CA ASN A 119 7.56 12.72 8.42
C ASN A 119 7.24 11.22 8.59
N THR A 120 6.28 10.72 7.82
CA THR A 120 5.93 9.29 7.77
C THR A 120 5.73 8.94 6.30
N LEU A 121 6.41 7.89 5.86
CA LEU A 121 6.28 7.38 4.51
C LEU A 121 5.43 6.13 4.48
N ILE A 122 4.73 5.91 3.36
CA ILE A 122 4.07 4.65 3.06
C ILE A 122 4.84 3.97 1.93
N TYR A 123 5.55 2.90 2.25
CA TYR A 123 6.22 2.06 1.25
C TYR A 123 5.23 1.02 0.72
N THR A 124 5.03 0.99 -0.59
CA THR A 124 4.27 -0.05 -1.29
C THR A 124 5.25 -0.96 -2.00
N ILE A 125 5.33 -2.21 -1.56
CA ILE A 125 6.31 -3.19 -2.01
C ILE A 125 5.57 -4.38 -2.60
N SER A 126 5.87 -4.72 -3.84
CA SER A 126 5.25 -5.85 -4.53
C SER A 126 6.22 -7.01 -4.71
N PHE A 127 5.73 -8.22 -4.46
CA PHE A 127 6.44 -9.48 -4.66
C PHE A 127 5.69 -10.32 -5.69
N ASP A 128 6.43 -10.94 -6.61
CA ASP A 128 5.83 -11.91 -7.53
C ASP A 128 5.60 -13.27 -6.87
N LYS A 129 5.04 -14.22 -7.63
CA LYS A 129 4.80 -15.59 -7.18
C LYS A 129 6.04 -16.37 -6.73
N ASP A 130 7.22 -15.94 -7.18
CA ASP A 130 8.52 -16.54 -6.86
C ASP A 130 9.21 -15.74 -5.73
N GLU A 131 8.45 -14.89 -5.03
CA GLU A 131 8.89 -14.06 -3.91
C GLU A 131 9.99 -13.05 -4.28
N ARG A 132 10.15 -12.75 -5.57
CA ARG A 132 11.09 -11.73 -6.04
C ARG A 132 10.46 -10.36 -5.94
N LEU A 133 11.28 -9.38 -5.59
CA LEU A 133 10.87 -7.98 -5.53
C LEU A 133 10.52 -7.47 -6.94
N ALA A 134 9.24 -7.16 -7.15
CA ALA A 134 8.70 -6.70 -8.42
C ALA A 134 8.60 -5.18 -8.51
N GLY A 135 8.46 -4.49 -7.37
CA GLY A 135 8.35 -3.03 -7.34
C GLY A 135 8.48 -2.45 -5.95
N ILE A 136 8.95 -1.20 -5.91
CA ILE A 136 8.98 -0.35 -4.71
C ILE A 136 8.43 1.02 -5.10
N PHE A 137 7.48 1.52 -4.32
CA PHE A 137 6.98 2.89 -4.38
C PHE A 137 6.92 3.48 -2.96
N TYR A 138 7.14 4.79 -2.81
CA TYR A 138 6.99 5.50 -1.54
C TYR A 138 6.35 6.87 -1.76
N ARG A 139 5.58 7.32 -0.77
CA ARG A 139 4.93 8.63 -0.71
C ARG A 139 4.83 9.12 0.72
#